data_AF-A0A3M2ETW0-F1
#
_entry.id   AF-A0A3M2ETW0-F1
#
_cell.length_a   1.000
_cell.length_b   1.000
_cell.length_c   1.000
_cell.angle_alpha   90.00
_cell.angle_beta   90.00
_cell.angle_gamma   90.00
#
_symmetry.space_group_name_H-M   'P 1'
#
loop_
_entity.id
_entity.type
_entity.pdbx_description
1 polymer ?
#
loop_
_entity_poly.entity_id
_entity_poly.type
_entity_poly.pdbx_seq_one_letter_code
_entity_poly.pdbx_strand_id
1 'polypeptide(L)'
;MEKEIQQMQAAEIAEESRRLAEDLEAMARDIRQTAEVVRHNSGVAGEAARSSRQGEELLARLVEATEAINQLSQSIAGIAKHTNLLALNASIEAVRAGASGRGFAVVASEVKELANQSAEATKEIQQRIDEVLEQSKQAHEVLSEIAQEVSGIHQRAGNAADGFDQKADAMEELARRMSTLQQKSEELAAAS
;
A
#
# COMPACT_ATOMS: atom_id res chain seq x y z
N MET A 1 -59.14 34.28 25.46
CA MET A 1 -57.87 34.33 26.21
C MET A 1 -57.24 32.95 26.42
N GLU A 2 -57.73 32.06 27.30
CA GLU A 2 -57.08 30.75 27.53
C GLU A 2 -57.08 29.84 26.28
N LYS A 3 -58.21 29.74 25.58
CA LYS A 3 -58.32 29.03 24.29
C LYS A 3 -57.42 29.63 23.20
N GLU A 4 -57.36 30.95 23.06
CA GLU A 4 -56.46 31.61 22.09
C GLU A 4 -54.99 31.35 22.40
N ILE A 5 -54.61 31.32 23.69
CA ILE A 5 -53.23 30.98 24.10
C ILE A 5 -52.91 29.53 23.74
N GLN A 6 -53.82 28.58 24.01
CA GLN A 6 -53.65 27.18 23.62
C GLN A 6 -53.56 27.00 22.10
N GLN A 7 -54.37 27.73 21.34
CA GLN A 7 -54.38 27.67 19.88
C GLN A 7 -53.07 28.21 19.29
N MET A 8 -52.56 29.33 19.84
CA MET A 8 -51.29 29.92 19.44
C MET A 8 -50.10 29.00 19.78
N GLN A 9 -50.10 28.38 20.97
CA GLN A 9 -49.07 27.41 21.36
C GLN A 9 -49.08 26.16 20.48
N ALA A 10 -50.25 25.64 20.14
CA ALA A 10 -50.37 24.49 19.25
C ALA A 10 -49.86 24.81 17.82
N ALA A 11 -50.17 26.00 17.30
CA ALA A 11 -49.64 26.46 16.01
C ALA A 11 -48.11 26.61 16.03
N GLU A 12 -47.55 27.17 17.10
CA GLU A 12 -46.09 27.31 17.27
C GLU A 12 -45.40 25.94 17.30
N ILE A 13 -45.92 24.98 18.06
CA ILE A 13 -45.40 23.61 18.11
C ILE A 13 -45.49 22.92 16.74
N ALA A 14 -46.57 23.14 15.98
CA ALA A 14 -46.72 22.57 14.64
C ALA A 14 -45.66 23.11 13.67
N GLU A 15 -45.39 24.41 13.72
CA GLU A 15 -44.38 25.06 12.90
C GLU A 15 -42.96 24.65 13.26
N GLU A 16 -42.64 24.57 14.56
CA GLU A 16 -41.36 24.03 15.02
C GLU A 16 -41.18 22.56 14.61
N SER A 17 -42.22 21.73 14.76
CA SER A 17 -42.18 20.32 14.37
C SER A 17 -41.94 20.14 12.87
N ARG A 18 -42.57 20.97 12.03
CA ARG A 18 -42.36 20.99 10.58
C ARG A 18 -40.91 21.33 10.25
N ARG A 19 -40.36 22.38 10.86
CA ARG A 19 -38.97 22.79 10.65
C ARG A 19 -37.99 21.69 11.07
N LEU A 20 -38.22 21.06 12.22
CA LEU A 20 -37.40 19.93 12.66
C LEU A 20 -37.50 18.74 11.69
N ALA A 21 -38.67 18.46 11.13
CA ALA A 21 -38.82 17.40 10.12
C ALA A 21 -37.99 17.69 8.86
N GLU A 22 -38.01 18.93 8.36
CA GLU A 22 -37.19 19.37 7.23
C GLU A 22 -35.68 19.23 7.52
N ASP A 23 -35.24 19.63 8.72
CA ASP A 23 -33.86 19.48 9.17
C ASP A 23 -33.45 17.99 9.26
N LEU A 24 -34.32 17.13 9.77
CA LEU A 24 -34.08 15.68 9.86
C LEU A 24 -33.98 15.02 8.49
N GLU A 25 -34.80 15.42 7.52
CA GLU A 25 -34.69 14.96 6.15
C GLU A 25 -33.37 15.40 5.50
N ALA A 26 -32.93 16.63 5.77
CA ALA A 26 -31.63 17.11 5.31
C ALA A 26 -30.48 16.31 5.92
N MET A 27 -30.51 16.04 7.22
CA MET A 27 -29.53 15.18 7.90
C MET A 27 -29.54 13.75 7.35
N ALA A 28 -30.71 13.17 7.08
CA ALA A 28 -30.82 11.84 6.51
C ALA A 28 -30.15 11.76 5.13
N ARG A 29 -30.30 12.80 4.29
CA ARG A 29 -29.59 12.89 3.00
C ARG A 29 -28.07 12.97 3.19
N ASP A 30 -27.60 13.82 4.11
CA ASP A 30 -26.17 13.98 4.41
C ASP A 30 -25.53 12.68 4.94
N ILE A 31 -26.24 11.97 5.82
CA ILE A 31 -25.82 10.65 6.32
C ILE A 31 -25.68 9.65 5.19
N ARG A 32 -26.66 9.56 4.28
CA ARG A 32 -26.60 8.63 3.13
C ARG A 32 -25.45 8.96 2.19
N GLN A 33 -25.22 10.25 1.92
CA GLN A 33 -24.09 10.70 1.11
C GLN A 33 -22.75 10.36 1.79
N THR A 34 -22.64 10.59 3.09
CA THR A 34 -21.42 10.25 3.84
C THR A 34 -21.17 8.75 3.87
N ALA A 35 -22.23 7.93 4.01
CA ALA A 35 -22.13 6.48 3.91
C ALA A 35 -21.62 6.01 2.54
N GLU A 36 -22.04 6.67 1.46
CA GLU A 36 -21.54 6.40 0.10
C GLU A 36 -20.04 6.74 -0.02
N VAL A 37 -19.61 7.90 0.49
CA VAL A 37 -18.18 8.28 0.51
C VAL A 37 -17.35 7.26 1.30
N VAL A 38 -17.85 6.78 2.44
CA VAL A 38 -17.17 5.73 3.23
C VAL A 38 -17.04 4.43 2.44
N ARG A 39 -18.11 3.98 1.77
CA ARG A 39 -18.08 2.78 0.91
C ARG A 39 -17.11 2.94 -0.25
N HIS A 40 -17.08 4.11 -0.89
CA HIS A 40 -16.14 4.43 -1.95
C HIS A 40 -14.68 4.34 -1.44
N ASN A 41 -14.37 4.98 -0.31
CA ASN A 41 -13.04 4.94 0.29
C ASN A 41 -12.62 3.51 0.68
N SER A 42 -13.56 2.68 1.13
CA SER A 42 -13.31 1.25 1.37
C SER A 42 -12.93 0.51 0.09
N GLY A 43 -13.57 0.83 -1.04
CA GLY A 43 -13.22 0.30 -2.35
C GLY A 43 -11.81 0.69 -2.79
N VAL A 44 -11.45 1.97 -2.64
CA VAL A 44 -10.10 2.49 -2.93
C VAL A 44 -9.04 1.82 -2.04
N ALA A 45 -9.34 1.62 -0.75
CA ALA A 45 -8.47 0.85 0.15
C ALA A 45 -8.29 -0.60 -0.36
N GLY A 46 -9.37 -1.25 -0.81
CA GLY A 46 -9.28 -2.58 -1.41
C GLY A 46 -8.42 -2.65 -2.68
N GLU A 47 -8.42 -1.60 -3.50
CA GLU A 47 -7.51 -1.45 -4.65
C GLU A 47 -6.06 -1.28 -4.20
N ALA A 48 -5.79 -0.41 -3.23
CA ALA A 48 -4.46 -0.22 -2.67
C ALA A 48 -3.90 -1.53 -2.08
N ALA A 49 -4.73 -2.34 -1.41
CA ALA A 49 -4.34 -3.65 -0.91
C ALA A 49 -3.90 -4.61 -2.03
N ARG A 50 -4.62 -4.60 -3.17
CA ARG A 50 -4.27 -5.43 -4.32
C ARG A 50 -2.95 -4.97 -4.95
N SER A 51 -2.78 -3.66 -5.13
CA SER A 51 -1.55 -3.09 -5.66
C SER A 51 -0.35 -3.38 -4.76
N SER A 52 -0.51 -3.31 -3.43
CA SER A 52 0.57 -3.66 -2.49
C SER A 52 1.01 -5.12 -2.63
N ARG A 53 0.05 -6.06 -2.67
CA ARG A 53 0.35 -7.50 -2.91
C ARG A 53 1.03 -7.75 -4.25
N GLN A 54 0.60 -7.08 -5.31
CA GLN A 54 1.29 -7.18 -6.61
C GLN A 54 2.73 -6.65 -6.54
N GLY A 55 2.97 -5.59 -5.77
CA GLY A 55 4.31 -5.08 -5.47
C GLY A 55 5.17 -6.10 -4.74
N GLU A 56 4.62 -6.78 -3.73
CA GLU A 56 5.32 -7.84 -2.98
C GLU A 56 5.72 -9.01 -3.90
N GLU A 57 4.82 -9.45 -4.78
CA GLU A 57 5.12 -10.51 -5.77
C GLU A 57 6.22 -10.10 -6.75
N LEU A 58 6.25 -8.83 -7.17
CA LEU A 58 7.30 -8.30 -8.03
C LEU A 58 8.64 -8.24 -7.31
N LEU A 59 8.67 -7.82 -6.04
CA LEU A 59 9.89 -7.83 -5.22
C LEU A 59 10.40 -9.24 -5.00
N ALA A 60 9.53 -10.22 -4.73
CA ALA A 60 9.93 -11.61 -4.58
C ALA A 60 10.64 -12.14 -5.83
N ARG A 61 10.10 -11.85 -7.02
CA ARG A 61 10.75 -12.21 -8.30
C ARG A 61 12.06 -11.46 -8.53
N LEU A 62 12.16 -10.20 -8.10
CA LEU A 62 13.40 -9.41 -8.20
C LEU A 62 14.49 -10.02 -7.32
N VAL A 63 14.16 -10.43 -6.09
CA VAL A 63 15.09 -11.09 -5.17
C VAL A 63 15.58 -12.40 -5.78
N GLU A 64 14.68 -13.25 -6.28
CA GLU A 64 15.04 -14.53 -6.92
C GLU A 64 15.98 -14.32 -8.13
N ALA A 65 15.66 -13.36 -9.01
CA ALA A 65 16.51 -13.02 -10.14
C ALA A 65 17.88 -12.50 -9.70
N THR A 66 17.92 -11.69 -8.65
CA THR A 66 19.16 -11.13 -8.09
C THR A 66 20.03 -12.22 -7.45
N GLU A 67 19.43 -13.19 -6.77
CA GLU A 67 20.13 -14.38 -6.24
C GLU A 67 20.71 -15.25 -7.36
N ALA A 68 20.00 -15.42 -8.47
CA ALA A 68 20.53 -16.13 -9.63
C ALA A 68 21.76 -15.42 -10.24
N ILE A 69 21.72 -14.08 -10.33
CA ILE A 69 22.88 -13.27 -10.76
C ILE A 69 24.04 -13.43 -9.77
N ASN A 70 23.75 -13.48 -8.47
CA ASN A 70 24.76 -13.70 -7.42
C ASN A 70 25.51 -15.02 -7.62
N GLN A 71 24.78 -16.11 -7.86
CA GLN A 71 25.38 -17.42 -8.12
C GLN A 71 26.26 -17.41 -9.38
N LEU A 72 25.81 -16.75 -10.45
CA LEU A 72 26.61 -16.58 -11.67
C LEU A 72 27.88 -15.76 -11.42
N SER A 73 27.78 -14.65 -10.68
CA SER A 73 28.93 -13.80 -10.33
C SER A 73 29.98 -14.59 -9.53
N GLN A 74 29.54 -15.39 -8.55
CA GLN A 74 30.42 -16.28 -7.78
C GLN A 74 31.11 -17.34 -8.65
N SER A 75 30.39 -17.91 -9.62
CA SER A 75 30.97 -18.84 -10.58
C SER A 75 32.05 -18.18 -11.44
N ILE A 76 31.80 -16.96 -11.93
CA ILE A 76 32.78 -16.19 -12.72
C ILE A 76 34.01 -15.86 -11.86
N ALA A 77 33.82 -15.46 -10.60
CA ALA A 77 34.92 -15.21 -9.67
C ALA A 77 35.78 -16.47 -9.45
N GLY A 78 35.14 -17.65 -9.35
CA GLY A 78 35.80 -18.95 -9.29
C GLY A 78 36.62 -19.26 -10.55
N ILE A 79 36.06 -19.00 -11.74
CA ILE A 79 36.75 -19.15 -13.02
C ILE A 79 37.96 -18.20 -13.09
N ALA A 80 37.78 -16.93 -12.75
CA ALA A 80 38.85 -15.94 -12.73
C ALA A 80 40.01 -16.37 -11.82
N LYS A 81 39.69 -16.87 -10.62
CA LYS A 81 40.69 -17.43 -9.69
C LYS A 81 41.44 -18.63 -10.28
N HIS A 82 40.73 -19.56 -10.93
CA HIS A 82 41.36 -20.72 -11.55
C HIS A 82 42.25 -20.33 -12.74
N THR A 83 41.77 -19.41 -13.59
CA THR A 83 42.54 -18.87 -14.72
C THR A 83 43.80 -18.15 -14.24
N ASN A 84 43.73 -17.39 -13.14
CA ASN A 84 44.89 -16.75 -12.54
C ASN A 84 45.94 -17.79 -12.07
N LEU A 85 45.51 -18.90 -11.46
CA LEU A 85 46.40 -19.98 -11.05
C LEU A 85 47.03 -20.70 -12.26
N LEU A 86 46.25 -20.95 -13.32
CA LEU A 86 46.77 -21.53 -14.56
C LEU A 86 47.80 -20.61 -15.23
N ALA A 87 47.52 -19.31 -15.28
CA ALA A 87 48.42 -18.30 -15.82
C ALA A 87 49.72 -18.22 -15.01
N LEU A 88 49.64 -18.30 -13.68
CA LEU A 88 50.81 -18.35 -12.81
C LEU A 88 51.68 -19.59 -13.10
N ASN A 89 51.06 -20.77 -13.20
CA ASN A 89 51.78 -22.00 -13.55
C ASN A 89 52.45 -21.89 -14.92
N ALA A 90 51.76 -21.31 -15.91
CA ALA A 90 52.32 -21.06 -17.24
C ALA A 90 53.50 -20.07 -17.20
N SER A 91 53.43 -19.01 -16.39
CA SER A 91 54.57 -18.09 -16.19
C SER A 91 55.79 -18.81 -15.58
N ILE A 92 55.58 -19.70 -14.61
CA ILE A 92 56.67 -20.48 -13.99
C ILE A 92 57.33 -21.40 -15.04
N GLU A 93 56.53 -22.11 -15.83
CA GLU A 93 57.07 -23.03 -16.84
C GLU A 93 57.76 -22.27 -17.98
N ALA A 94 57.26 -21.08 -18.34
CA ALA A 94 57.91 -20.19 -19.31
C ALA A 94 59.29 -19.72 -18.85
N VAL A 95 59.45 -19.40 -17.56
CA VAL A 95 60.77 -19.08 -16.96
C VAL A 95 61.69 -20.31 -17.02
N ARG A 96 61.16 -21.50 -16.74
CA ARG A 96 61.91 -22.76 -16.78
C ARG A 96 62.40 -23.11 -18.19
N ALA A 97 61.63 -22.78 -19.23
CA ALA A 97 62.00 -22.96 -20.63
C ALA A 97 63.04 -21.95 -21.14
N GLY A 98 63.42 -20.96 -20.34
CA GLY A 98 64.48 -19.99 -20.67
C GLY A 98 64.17 -19.15 -21.90
N ALA A 99 65.12 -19.07 -22.85
CA ALA A 99 64.99 -18.23 -24.05
C ALA A 99 63.80 -18.63 -24.95
N SER A 100 63.46 -19.93 -24.98
CA SER A 100 62.34 -20.47 -25.77
C SER A 100 60.97 -20.16 -25.17
N GLY A 101 60.90 -19.84 -23.87
CA GLY A 101 59.65 -19.55 -23.16
C GLY A 101 59.22 -18.09 -23.19
N ARG A 102 60.01 -17.17 -23.76
CA ARG A 102 59.75 -15.71 -23.68
C ARG A 102 58.39 -15.29 -24.25
N GLY A 103 57.96 -15.87 -25.38
CA GLY A 103 56.63 -15.59 -25.94
C GLY A 103 55.49 -16.10 -25.05
N PHE A 104 55.65 -17.29 -24.47
CA PHE A 104 54.68 -17.85 -23.51
C PHE A 104 54.62 -17.04 -22.21
N ALA A 105 55.74 -16.46 -21.76
CA ALA A 105 55.77 -15.61 -20.57
C ALA A 105 54.90 -14.35 -20.74
N VAL A 106 54.92 -13.73 -21.94
CA VAL A 106 54.08 -12.55 -22.24
C VAL A 106 52.60 -12.93 -22.21
N VAL A 107 52.22 -14.00 -22.91
CA VAL A 107 50.83 -14.48 -22.93
C VAL A 107 50.35 -14.84 -21.52
N ALA A 108 51.17 -15.53 -20.73
CA ALA A 108 50.82 -15.89 -19.36
C ALA A 108 50.60 -14.65 -18.48
N SER A 109 51.42 -13.60 -18.66
CA SER A 109 51.21 -12.32 -17.94
C SER A 109 49.90 -11.65 -18.33
N GLU A 110 49.55 -11.64 -19.61
CA GLU A 110 48.33 -11.01 -20.10
C GLU A 110 47.06 -11.77 -19.67
N VAL A 111 47.09 -13.10 -19.68
CA VAL A 111 46.02 -13.93 -19.12
C VAL A 111 45.86 -13.68 -17.62
N LYS A 112 46.97 -13.52 -16.88
CA LYS A 112 46.96 -13.21 -15.45
C LYS A 112 46.32 -11.84 -15.18
N GLU A 113 46.64 -10.83 -15.99
CA GLU A 113 46.05 -9.49 -15.93
C GLU A 113 44.53 -9.54 -16.13
N LEU A 114 44.08 -10.22 -17.20
CA LEU A 114 42.66 -10.41 -17.50
C LEU A 114 41.92 -11.15 -16.39
N ALA A 115 42.54 -12.17 -15.80
CA ALA A 115 41.96 -12.90 -14.68
C ALA A 115 41.77 -12.00 -13.43
N ASN A 116 42.74 -11.13 -13.14
CA ASN A 116 42.61 -10.17 -12.03
C ASN A 116 41.52 -9.12 -12.31
N GLN A 117 41.44 -8.60 -13.54
CA GLN A 117 40.39 -7.67 -13.96
C GLN A 117 39.00 -8.32 -13.83
N SER A 118 38.87 -9.58 -14.26
CA SER A 118 37.62 -10.33 -14.11
C SER A 118 37.24 -10.52 -12.64
N ALA A 119 38.20 -10.76 -11.75
CA ALA A 119 37.95 -10.91 -10.32
C ALA A 119 37.46 -9.59 -9.69
N GLU A 120 38.07 -8.45 -10.03
CA GLU A 120 37.62 -7.16 -9.52
C GLU A 120 36.24 -6.79 -10.05
N ALA A 121 35.96 -7.03 -11.34
CA ALA A 121 34.63 -6.81 -11.92
C ALA A 121 33.55 -7.65 -11.21
N THR A 122 33.81 -8.92 -10.90
CA THR A 122 32.86 -9.75 -10.14
C THR A 122 32.62 -9.26 -8.71
N LYS A 123 33.63 -8.65 -8.09
CA LYS A 123 33.52 -8.05 -6.76
C LYS A 123 32.67 -6.78 -6.78
N GLU A 124 32.82 -5.93 -7.79
CA GLU A 124 31.92 -4.79 -7.99
C GLU A 124 30.47 -5.24 -8.25
N ILE A 125 30.28 -6.28 -9.07
CA ILE A 125 28.94 -6.88 -9.28
C ILE A 125 28.34 -7.36 -7.95
N GLN A 126 29.13 -8.02 -7.10
CA GLN A 126 28.67 -8.47 -5.78
C GLN A 126 28.18 -7.30 -4.92
N GLN A 127 28.92 -6.19 -4.89
CA GLN A 127 28.51 -5.00 -4.14
C GLN A 127 27.18 -4.44 -4.65
N ARG A 128 26.98 -4.40 -5.97
CA ARG A 128 25.70 -3.97 -6.57
C ARG A 128 24.54 -4.90 -6.24
N ILE A 129 24.79 -6.21 -6.22
CA ILE A 129 23.79 -7.20 -5.81
C ILE A 129 23.37 -6.97 -4.37
N ASP A 130 24.32 -6.77 -3.47
CA ASP A 130 24.05 -6.54 -2.05
C ASP A 130 23.23 -5.24 -1.85
N GLU A 131 23.56 -4.17 -2.59
CA GLU A 131 22.78 -2.92 -2.62
C GLU A 131 21.33 -3.15 -3.07
N VAL A 132 21.12 -3.91 -4.15
CA VAL A 132 19.78 -4.21 -4.69
C VAL A 132 18.96 -5.05 -3.71
N LEU A 133 19.58 -6.04 -3.06
CA LEU A 133 18.91 -6.88 -2.06
C LEU A 133 18.47 -6.07 -0.85
N GLU A 134 19.33 -5.17 -0.35
CA GLU A 134 18.99 -4.29 0.78
C GLU A 134 17.84 -3.33 0.41
N GLN A 135 17.89 -2.71 -0.77
CA GLN A 135 16.79 -1.87 -1.26
C GLN A 135 15.48 -2.66 -1.44
N SER A 136 15.57 -3.90 -1.91
CA SER A 136 14.39 -4.77 -2.06
C SER A 136 13.77 -5.12 -0.71
N LYS A 137 14.60 -5.33 0.32
CA LYS A 137 14.14 -5.55 1.69
C LYS A 137 13.44 -4.33 2.26
N GLN A 138 14.01 -3.14 2.09
CA GLN A 138 13.37 -1.88 2.54
C GLN A 138 12.04 -1.66 1.82
N ALA A 139 11.96 -1.94 0.52
CA ALA A 139 10.72 -1.87 -0.24
C ALA A 139 9.66 -2.85 0.28
N HIS A 140 10.07 -4.06 0.68
CA HIS A 140 9.17 -5.04 1.29
C HIS A 140 8.60 -4.55 2.64
N GLU A 141 9.44 -3.97 3.50
CA GLU A 141 8.99 -3.39 4.78
C GLU A 141 7.94 -2.30 4.57
N VAL A 142 8.17 -1.38 3.62
CA VAL A 142 7.21 -0.32 3.27
C VAL A 142 5.88 -0.90 2.74
N LEU A 143 5.92 -1.91 1.87
CA LEU A 143 4.69 -2.53 1.35
C LEU A 143 3.89 -3.26 2.45
N SER A 144 4.59 -3.88 3.40
CA SER A 144 3.97 -4.51 4.56
C SER A 144 3.28 -3.48 5.46
N GLU A 145 3.91 -2.33 5.72
CA GLU A 145 3.28 -1.21 6.45
C GLU A 145 2.04 -0.69 5.74
N ILE A 146 2.11 -0.49 4.42
CA ILE A 146 0.97 -0.09 3.60
C ILE A 146 -0.17 -1.11 3.71
N ALA A 147 0.15 -2.41 3.65
CA ALA A 147 -0.86 -3.47 3.76
C ALA A 147 -1.58 -3.44 5.11
N GLN A 148 -0.85 -3.19 6.20
CA GLN A 148 -1.43 -3.04 7.54
C GLN A 148 -2.32 -1.81 7.64
N GLU A 149 -1.86 -0.66 7.14
CA GLU A 149 -2.63 0.59 7.18
C GLU A 149 -3.93 0.47 6.39
N VAL A 150 -3.86 -0.12 5.19
CA VAL A 150 -5.01 -0.38 4.33
C VAL A 150 -6.01 -1.34 4.98
N SER A 151 -5.54 -2.40 5.65
CA SER A 151 -6.41 -3.26 6.43
C SER A 151 -7.14 -2.50 7.54
N GLY A 152 -6.43 -1.59 8.21
CA GLY A 152 -7.02 -0.70 9.22
C GLY A 152 -8.07 0.26 8.64
N ILE A 153 -7.83 0.80 7.45
CA ILE A 153 -8.82 1.65 6.74
C ILE A 153 -10.07 0.83 6.43
N HIS A 154 -9.92 -0.39 5.91
CA HIS A 154 -11.06 -1.24 5.56
C HIS A 154 -11.95 -1.55 6.78
N GLN A 155 -11.34 -1.90 7.91
CA GLN A 155 -12.07 -2.13 9.16
C GLN A 155 -12.79 -0.87 9.67
N ARG A 156 -12.11 0.29 9.67
CA ARG A 156 -12.72 1.56 10.10
C ARG A 156 -13.88 1.97 9.18
N ALA A 157 -13.72 1.76 7.87
CA ALA A 157 -14.76 2.06 6.90
C ALA A 157 -15.99 1.15 7.09
N GLY A 158 -15.80 -0.14 7.38
CA GLY A 158 -16.88 -1.06 7.73
C GLY A 158 -17.67 -0.57 8.95
N ASN A 159 -16.98 -0.30 10.07
CA ASN A 159 -17.61 0.21 11.29
C ASN A 159 -18.33 1.55 11.07
N ALA A 160 -17.76 2.43 10.24
CA ALA A 160 -18.37 3.72 9.91
C ALA A 160 -19.63 3.55 9.07
N ALA A 161 -19.62 2.64 8.08
CA ALA A 161 -20.79 2.33 7.26
C ALA A 161 -21.95 1.83 8.12
N ASP A 162 -21.69 0.87 9.01
CA ASP A 162 -22.69 0.34 9.96
C ASP A 162 -23.26 1.46 10.85
N GLY A 163 -22.40 2.36 11.33
CA GLY A 163 -22.81 3.51 12.15
C GLY A 163 -23.65 4.54 11.37
N PHE A 164 -23.40 4.72 10.06
CA PHE A 164 -24.22 5.61 9.23
C PHE A 164 -25.58 5.00 8.90
N ASP A 165 -25.66 3.70 8.65
CA ASP A 165 -26.93 3.02 8.41
C ASP A 165 -27.84 3.13 9.66
N GLN A 166 -27.29 2.91 10.87
CA GLN A 166 -28.02 3.13 12.13
C GLN A 166 -28.50 4.57 12.32
N LYS A 167 -27.67 5.56 11.95
CA LYS A 167 -28.06 6.98 12.03
C LYS A 167 -29.15 7.32 11.02
N ALA A 168 -29.12 6.74 9.82
CA ALA A 168 -30.15 6.95 8.81
C ALA A 168 -31.51 6.44 9.30
N ASP A 169 -31.55 5.25 9.90
CA ASP A 169 -32.76 4.67 10.49
C ASP A 169 -33.32 5.55 11.62
N ALA A 170 -32.45 6.05 12.50
CA ALA A 170 -32.84 6.94 13.59
C ALA A 170 -33.42 8.27 13.08
N MET A 171 -32.86 8.85 12.01
CA MET A 171 -33.39 10.08 11.41
C MET A 171 -34.77 9.85 10.79
N GLU A 172 -34.98 8.72 10.12
CA GLU A 172 -36.28 8.37 9.54
C GLU A 172 -37.34 8.16 10.64
N GLU A 173 -36.97 7.54 11.76
CA GLU A 173 -37.85 7.42 12.91
C GLU A 173 -38.19 8.79 13.53
N LEU A 174 -37.20 9.67 13.71
CA LEU A 174 -37.42 11.01 14.24
C LEU A 174 -38.32 11.84 13.31
N ALA A 175 -38.13 11.76 12.00
CA ALA A 175 -38.96 12.46 11.02
C ALA A 175 -40.43 11.99 11.10
N ARG A 176 -40.66 10.68 11.24
CA ARG A 176 -42.01 10.12 11.49
C ARG A 176 -42.63 10.65 12.78
N ARG A 177 -41.85 10.72 13.86
CA ARG A 177 -42.31 11.26 15.15
C ARG A 177 -42.66 12.74 15.05
N MET A 178 -41.89 13.54 14.33
CA MET A 178 -42.17 14.97 14.10
C MET A 178 -43.42 15.17 13.25
N SER A 179 -43.61 14.39 12.20
CA SER A 179 -44.84 14.42 11.40
C SER A 179 -46.09 14.08 12.24
N THR A 180 -45.99 13.08 13.12
CA THR A 180 -47.07 12.73 14.05
C THR A 180 -47.34 13.85 15.06
N LEU A 181 -46.28 14.50 15.58
CA LEU A 181 -46.39 15.62 16.50
C LEU A 181 -47.07 16.82 15.83
N GLN A 182 -46.67 17.13 14.60
CA GLN A 182 -47.28 18.18 13.79
C GLN A 182 -48.78 17.94 13.60
N GLN A 183 -49.18 16.74 13.17
CA GLN A 183 -50.60 16.38 13.00
C GLN A 183 -51.41 16.55 14.28
N LYS A 184 -50.89 16.06 15.42
CA LYS A 184 -51.55 16.20 16.72
C LYS A 184 -51.67 17.67 17.16
N SER A 185 -50.65 18.48 16.87
CA SER A 185 -50.66 19.91 17.22
C SER A 185 -51.68 20.68 16.36
N GLU A 186 -51.78 20.36 15.07
CA GLU A 186 -52.80 20.92 14.17
C GLU A 186 -54.22 20.53 14.60
N GLU A 187 -54.44 19.27 15.00
CA GLU A 187 -55.73 18.81 15.54
C GLU A 187 -56.12 19.55 16.83
N LEU A 188 -55.17 19.75 17.74
CA LEU A 188 -55.38 20.52 18.98
C LEU A 188 -55.71 22.00 18.70
N ALA A 189 -55.04 22.61 17.73
CA ALA A 189 -55.34 23.97 17.28
C ALA A 189 -56.75 24.07 16.64
N ALA A 190 -57.20 23.03 15.93
CA ALA A 190 -58.53 22.99 15.32
C ALA A 190 -59.66 22.69 16.32
N ALA A 191 -59.36 21.97 17.42
CA ALA A 191 -60.34 21.58 18.44
C ALA A 191 -60.53 22.62 19.58
N SER A 192 -59.61 23.58 19.72
CA SER A 192 -59.60 24.60 20.79
C SER A 192 -60.38 25.86 20.42
#